data_AF-F8AEW0-F1
#
_entry.id   AF-F8AEW0-F1
#
_cell.length_a   1.000
_cell.length_b   1.000
_cell.length_c   1.000
_cell.angle_alpha   90.00
_cell.angle_beta   90.00
_cell.angle_gamma   90.00
#
_symmetry.space_group_name_H-M   'P 1'
#
loop_
_entity.id
_entity.type
_entity.pdbx_description
1 polymer ?
#
loop_
_entity_poly.entity_id
_entity_poly.type
_entity_poly.pdbx_seq_one_letter_code
_entity_poly.pdbx_strand_id
1 'polypeptide(L)'
;MMAETKEKVLYGVDTTFEAIAKKATPKFKTTPGRLLFAGFMAGAFIAFGFLLAIIASTGYSPKLFPDKGNISAFKVLLGAVFPVGLIAVILAGADLWTGNVQFLSSAKAKGYADFKCVLYNWFGSYGGNFIGSIFLALLAVSLTGLFGHVGEPNYFGQVAVGIATGKVSKDLLALFFLGIGCNWLVNVAIWQSARVQDGAGKILAIWFPIFAFVAIGFEHAIANMWVIPTGIFLSDYSITWTQFFHNLIPVTFGNAVGGFLFVAFYYWYLSHPELSTERIIKEIVDFFIVFMAFWAVATLIPAGIGIALDKALGKGAMYIVPLVLSLYYIVGAFLLYKKTKRD
;
A
#
# COMPACT_ATOMS: atom_id res chain seq x y z
N MET A 1 28.54 -10.37 -43.10
CA MET A 1 28.08 -10.85 -41.78
C MET A 1 28.12 -9.66 -40.83
N MET A 2 27.01 -8.93 -40.67
CA MET A 2 26.95 -7.90 -39.64
C MET A 2 26.85 -8.62 -38.30
N ALA A 3 27.83 -8.42 -37.42
CA ALA A 3 27.73 -8.86 -36.05
C ALA A 3 26.49 -8.18 -35.45
N GLU A 4 25.45 -8.95 -35.15
CA GLU A 4 24.31 -8.47 -34.38
C GLU A 4 24.86 -7.84 -33.11
N THR A 5 24.77 -6.51 -33.05
CA THR A 5 25.19 -5.75 -31.88
C THR A 5 24.17 -6.08 -30.81
N LYS A 6 24.47 -7.05 -29.93
CA LYS A 6 23.62 -7.37 -28.79
C LYS A 6 23.26 -6.06 -28.09
N GLU A 7 21.97 -5.80 -28.01
CA GLU A 7 21.43 -4.60 -27.38
C GLU A 7 21.98 -4.51 -25.94
N LYS A 8 22.38 -3.31 -25.52
CA LYS A 8 23.06 -3.10 -24.24
C LYS A 8 22.05 -2.79 -23.15
N VAL A 9 22.38 -3.15 -21.91
CA VAL A 9 21.65 -2.70 -20.72
C VAL A 9 21.59 -1.18 -20.69
N LEU A 10 20.39 -0.62 -20.54
CA LEU A 10 20.19 0.82 -20.47
C LEU A 10 20.31 1.32 -19.02
N TYR A 11 20.90 2.51 -18.84
CA TYR A 11 20.99 3.24 -17.55
C TYR A 11 21.65 2.50 -16.36
N GLY A 12 22.32 1.36 -16.60
CA GLY A 12 22.94 0.54 -15.56
C GLY A 12 21.93 0.08 -14.51
N VAL A 13 20.75 -0.39 -14.94
CA VAL A 13 19.66 -0.81 -14.04
C VAL A 13 19.73 -2.27 -13.61
N ASP A 14 20.56 -3.08 -14.28
CA ASP A 14 20.75 -4.51 -14.05
C ASP A 14 21.22 -4.83 -12.62
N THR A 15 22.26 -4.14 -12.14
CA THR A 15 22.78 -4.33 -10.78
C THR A 15 21.74 -3.96 -9.71
N THR A 16 20.96 -2.90 -9.96
CA THR A 16 19.89 -2.44 -9.08
C THR A 16 18.72 -3.43 -9.07
N PHE A 17 18.33 -3.92 -10.24
CA PHE A 17 17.26 -4.90 -10.40
C PHE A 17 17.58 -6.20 -9.66
N GLU A 18 18.78 -6.73 -9.87
CA GLU A 18 19.29 -7.93 -9.20
C GLU A 18 19.29 -7.76 -7.66
N ALA A 19 19.73 -6.60 -7.16
CA ALA A 19 19.73 -6.31 -5.73
C ALA A 19 18.31 -6.26 -5.14
N ILE A 20 17.35 -5.65 -5.85
CA ILE A 20 15.94 -5.64 -5.46
C ILE A 20 15.35 -7.05 -5.44
N ALA A 21 15.58 -7.84 -6.50
CA ALA A 21 15.10 -9.21 -6.59
C ALA A 21 15.63 -10.07 -5.42
N LYS A 22 16.93 -9.96 -5.10
CA LYS A 22 17.54 -10.69 -3.96
C LYS A 22 16.99 -10.25 -2.61
N LYS A 23 16.74 -8.94 -2.40
CA LYS A 23 16.15 -8.40 -1.16
C LYS A 23 14.77 -8.99 -0.84
N ALA A 24 14.07 -9.55 -1.81
CA ALA A 24 12.79 -10.24 -1.57
C ALA A 24 12.94 -11.58 -0.83
N THR A 25 14.09 -12.25 -0.97
CA THR A 25 14.32 -13.62 -0.44
C THR A 25 13.92 -13.81 1.03
N PRO A 26 14.40 -12.97 1.98
CA PRO A 26 14.00 -13.13 3.37
C PRO A 26 12.49 -12.86 3.60
N LYS A 27 11.84 -12.05 2.76
CA LYS A 27 10.44 -11.64 2.93
C LYS A 27 9.44 -12.78 2.73
N PHE A 28 9.75 -13.75 1.87
CA PHE A 28 8.90 -14.93 1.63
C PHE A 28 9.40 -16.22 2.30
N LYS A 29 10.61 -16.22 2.86
CA LYS A 29 11.15 -17.34 3.66
C LYS A 29 10.89 -17.20 5.16
N THR A 30 10.53 -16.00 5.63
CA THR A 30 10.26 -15.76 7.05
C THR A 30 8.97 -16.44 7.52
N THR A 31 8.88 -16.68 8.83
CA THR A 31 7.70 -17.28 9.45
C THR A 31 6.50 -16.34 9.41
N PRO A 32 5.25 -16.86 9.42
CA PRO A 32 4.04 -16.05 9.31
C PRO A 32 3.96 -14.96 10.37
N GLY A 33 4.31 -15.28 11.62
CA GLY A 33 4.29 -14.30 12.72
C GLY A 33 5.25 -13.14 12.48
N ARG A 34 6.46 -13.40 11.97
CA ARG A 34 7.43 -12.35 11.63
C ARG A 34 6.96 -11.52 10.43
N LEU A 35 6.38 -12.16 9.40
CA LEU A 35 5.82 -11.46 8.25
C LEU A 35 4.66 -10.55 8.64
N LEU A 36 3.71 -11.07 9.41
CA LEU A 36 2.55 -10.31 9.90
C LEU A 36 2.98 -9.14 10.78
N PHE A 37 3.96 -9.34 11.67
CA PHE A 37 4.44 -8.27 12.54
C PHE A 37 5.24 -7.20 11.79
N ALA A 38 6.06 -7.59 10.81
CA ALA A 38 6.72 -6.64 9.91
C ALA A 38 5.69 -5.88 9.05
N GLY A 39 4.61 -6.54 8.63
CA GLY A 39 3.47 -5.91 7.96
C GLY A 39 2.71 -4.95 8.89
N PHE A 40 2.48 -5.34 10.14
CA PHE A 40 1.88 -4.48 11.16
C PHE A 40 2.65 -3.18 11.32
N MET A 41 3.98 -3.27 11.48
CA MET A 41 4.84 -2.09 11.59
C MET A 41 4.76 -1.20 10.35
N ALA A 42 4.70 -1.79 9.14
CA ALA A 42 4.56 -1.01 7.91
C ALA A 42 3.21 -0.28 7.83
N GLY A 43 2.11 -0.94 8.20
CA GLY A 43 0.78 -0.29 8.29
C GLY A 43 0.77 0.85 9.31
N ALA A 44 1.35 0.62 10.49
CA ALA A 44 1.49 1.62 11.54
C ALA A 44 2.34 2.82 11.10
N PHE A 45 3.47 2.60 10.41
CA PHE A 45 4.31 3.70 9.90
C PHE A 45 3.61 4.56 8.86
N ILE A 46 2.85 3.95 7.93
CA ILE A 46 2.03 4.70 6.98
C ILE A 46 0.95 5.50 7.71
N ALA A 47 0.30 4.91 8.72
CA ALA A 47 -0.68 5.60 9.55
C ALA A 47 -0.07 6.77 10.36
N PHE A 48 1.13 6.63 10.91
CA PHE A 48 1.86 7.74 11.57
C PHE A 48 2.15 8.89 10.61
N GLY A 49 2.54 8.59 9.36
CA GLY A 49 2.69 9.61 8.34
C GLY A 49 1.39 10.37 8.06
N PHE A 50 0.26 9.66 8.02
CA PHE A 50 -1.06 10.26 7.83
C PHE A 50 -1.51 11.10 9.04
N LEU A 51 -1.31 10.61 10.26
CA LEU A 51 -1.58 11.34 11.51
C LEU A 51 -0.85 12.69 11.51
N LEU A 52 0.46 12.67 11.26
CA LEU A 52 1.27 13.90 11.18
C LEU A 52 0.80 14.81 10.04
N ALA A 53 0.48 14.26 8.87
CA ALA A 53 -0.01 15.02 7.72
C ALA A 53 -1.30 15.76 8.02
N ILE A 54 -2.25 15.14 8.72
CA ILE A 54 -3.49 15.82 9.12
C ILE A 54 -3.20 16.91 10.15
N ILE A 55 -2.38 16.63 11.17
CA ILE A 55 -2.02 17.62 12.19
C ILE A 55 -1.39 18.86 11.54
N ALA A 56 -0.43 18.66 10.63
CA ALA A 56 0.28 19.75 9.97
C ALA A 56 -0.60 20.59 9.01
N SER A 57 -1.61 19.96 8.39
CA SER A 57 -2.42 20.62 7.35
C SER A 57 -3.75 21.19 7.86
N THR A 58 -4.26 20.75 9.01
CA THR A 58 -5.63 21.05 9.49
C THR A 58 -5.96 22.54 9.51
N GLY A 59 -5.02 23.40 9.93
CA GLY A 59 -5.21 24.85 9.95
C GLY A 59 -5.50 25.49 8.59
N TYR A 60 -5.20 24.80 7.49
CA TYR A 60 -5.43 25.27 6.12
C TYR A 60 -6.66 24.61 5.46
N SER A 61 -7.40 23.76 6.17
CA SER A 61 -8.57 23.08 5.61
C SER A 61 -9.64 24.09 5.20
N PRO A 62 -9.99 24.21 3.90
CA PRO A 62 -11.04 25.13 3.45
C PRO A 62 -12.43 24.70 3.89
N LYS A 63 -12.61 23.42 4.25
CA LYS A 63 -13.89 22.91 4.78
C LYS A 63 -14.11 23.36 6.22
N LEU A 64 -13.05 23.45 7.02
CA LEU A 64 -13.14 23.87 8.43
C LEU A 64 -13.06 25.39 8.58
N PHE A 65 -12.27 26.04 7.74
CA PHE A 65 -12.04 27.47 7.79
C PHE A 65 -12.34 28.10 6.41
N PRO A 66 -13.62 28.29 6.03
CA PRO A 66 -13.98 28.78 4.69
C PRO A 66 -13.32 30.11 4.32
N ASP A 67 -13.17 31.03 5.28
CA ASP A 67 -12.64 32.38 5.03
C ASP A 67 -11.10 32.45 5.05
N LYS A 68 -10.42 31.42 5.56
CA LYS A 68 -8.95 31.43 5.80
C LYS A 68 -8.22 30.21 5.25
N GLY A 69 -8.94 29.16 4.89
CA GLY A 69 -8.38 27.92 4.38
C GLY A 69 -7.79 28.11 3.00
N ASN A 70 -6.80 27.29 2.68
CA ASN A 70 -6.12 27.32 1.40
C ASN A 70 -5.89 25.89 0.95
N ILE A 71 -6.65 25.46 -0.07
CA ILE A 71 -6.60 24.07 -0.59
C ILE A 71 -5.20 23.67 -1.06
N SER A 72 -4.44 24.60 -1.64
CA SER A 72 -3.09 24.34 -2.13
C SER A 72 -2.11 24.15 -0.97
N ALA A 73 -2.15 25.06 0.03
CA ALA A 73 -1.32 24.93 1.23
C ALA A 73 -1.67 23.67 2.03
N PHE A 74 -2.96 23.34 2.14
CA PHE A 74 -3.44 22.09 2.75
C PHE A 74 -2.82 20.87 2.08
N LYS A 75 -2.92 20.77 0.74
CA LYS A 75 -2.36 19.64 -0.02
C LYS A 75 -0.83 19.58 0.05
N VAL A 76 -0.14 20.72 -0.03
CA VAL A 76 1.32 20.77 0.05
C VAL A 76 1.81 20.31 1.42
N LEU A 77 1.20 20.79 2.52
CA LEU A 77 1.61 20.39 3.87
C LEU A 77 1.27 18.93 4.17
N LEU A 78 0.10 18.46 3.73
CA LEU A 78 -0.27 17.05 3.81
C LEU A 78 0.81 16.19 3.14
N GLY A 79 1.20 16.54 1.91
CA GLY A 79 2.23 15.82 1.17
C GLY A 79 3.63 15.98 1.75
N ALA A 80 4.00 17.12 2.30
CA ALA A 80 5.38 17.40 2.70
C ALA A 80 5.81 16.56 3.91
N VAL A 81 4.88 16.19 4.79
CA VAL A 81 5.19 15.44 6.02
C VAL A 81 4.79 13.97 5.96
N PHE A 82 3.85 13.58 5.09
CA PHE A 82 3.48 12.18 4.88
C PHE A 82 4.65 11.21 4.58
N PRO A 83 5.73 11.61 3.85
CA PRO A 83 6.84 10.72 3.53
C PRO A 83 7.53 10.06 4.71
N VAL A 84 7.40 10.61 5.93
CA VAL A 84 7.92 9.99 7.16
C VAL A 84 7.51 8.52 7.29
N GLY A 85 6.31 8.15 6.81
CA GLY A 85 5.84 6.77 6.83
C GLY A 85 6.68 5.83 5.97
N LEU A 86 6.91 6.14 4.68
CA LEU A 86 7.72 5.27 3.82
C LEU A 86 9.21 5.34 4.19
N ILE A 87 9.70 6.48 4.66
CA ILE A 87 11.07 6.61 5.19
C ILE A 87 11.27 5.62 6.35
N ALA A 88 10.33 5.57 7.31
CA ALA A 88 10.39 4.61 8.41
C ALA A 88 10.30 3.16 7.91
N VAL A 89 9.40 2.84 6.98
CA VAL A 89 9.30 1.49 6.38
C VAL A 89 10.63 1.02 5.79
N ILE A 90 11.33 1.88 5.05
CA ILE A 90 12.56 1.51 4.36
C ILE A 90 13.78 1.51 5.29
N LEU A 91 13.92 2.51 6.16
CA LEU A 91 15.11 2.66 7.00
C LEU A 91 15.04 1.87 8.31
N ALA A 92 13.87 1.80 8.96
CA ALA A 92 13.68 1.01 10.17
C ALA A 92 13.41 -0.48 9.86
N GLY A 93 12.95 -0.78 8.63
CA GLY A 93 12.69 -2.13 8.16
C GLY A 93 11.29 -2.62 8.53
N ALA A 94 10.37 -2.57 7.56
CA ALA A 94 9.03 -3.14 7.67
C ALA A 94 8.57 -3.71 6.32
N ASP A 95 7.51 -4.51 6.33
CA ASP A 95 7.04 -5.24 5.13
C ASP A 95 5.77 -4.60 4.56
N LEU A 96 5.96 -3.66 3.62
CA LEU A 96 4.86 -2.93 2.98
C LEU A 96 4.47 -3.58 1.65
N TRP A 97 3.19 -3.98 1.53
CA TRP A 97 2.69 -4.68 0.35
C TRP A 97 2.89 -3.90 -0.96
N THR A 98 2.63 -2.59 -0.96
CA THR A 98 2.74 -1.76 -2.17
C THR A 98 4.15 -1.74 -2.75
N GLY A 99 5.18 -1.78 -1.89
CA GLY A 99 6.58 -1.96 -2.30
C GLY A 99 6.94 -3.41 -2.63
N ASN A 100 6.31 -4.38 -1.95
CA ASN A 100 6.49 -5.80 -2.25
C ASN A 100 5.98 -6.19 -3.64
N VAL A 101 5.08 -5.42 -4.25
CA VAL A 101 4.74 -5.59 -5.67
C VAL A 101 6.00 -5.54 -6.53
N GLN A 102 6.91 -4.58 -6.28
CA GLN A 102 8.18 -4.51 -7.00
C GLN A 102 9.16 -5.61 -6.57
N PHE A 103 9.37 -5.79 -5.25
CA PHE A 103 10.36 -6.76 -4.76
C PHE A 103 10.06 -8.19 -5.23
N LEU A 104 8.82 -8.64 -5.06
CA LEU A 104 8.44 -10.04 -5.29
C LEU A 104 8.22 -10.33 -6.78
N SER A 105 7.71 -9.36 -7.56
CA SER A 105 7.67 -9.51 -9.03
C SER A 105 9.07 -9.60 -9.62
N SER A 106 10.02 -8.78 -9.13
CA SER A 106 11.42 -8.86 -9.56
C SER A 106 12.05 -10.19 -9.17
N ALA A 107 11.80 -10.68 -7.95
CA ALA A 107 12.28 -11.96 -7.48
C ALA A 107 11.74 -13.14 -8.29
N LYS A 108 10.46 -13.11 -8.67
CA LYS A 108 9.84 -14.12 -9.53
C LYS A 108 10.43 -14.08 -10.94
N ALA A 109 10.62 -12.89 -11.53
CA ALA A 109 11.23 -12.72 -12.85
C ALA A 109 12.66 -13.31 -12.90
N LYS A 110 13.42 -13.21 -11.79
CA LYS A 110 14.75 -13.83 -11.61
C LYS A 110 14.72 -15.30 -11.15
N GLY A 111 13.54 -15.87 -10.90
CA GLY A 111 13.39 -17.26 -10.44
C GLY A 111 13.71 -17.51 -8.97
N TYR A 112 13.88 -16.47 -8.14
CA TYR A 112 14.11 -16.60 -6.70
C TYR A 112 12.84 -16.94 -5.92
N ALA A 113 11.68 -16.50 -6.42
CA ALA A 113 10.38 -16.76 -5.84
C ALA A 113 9.51 -17.50 -6.86
N ASP A 114 8.73 -18.47 -6.40
CA ASP A 114 7.66 -19.06 -7.20
C ASP A 114 6.30 -18.39 -6.88
N PHE A 115 5.25 -18.85 -7.57
CA PHE A 115 3.88 -18.40 -7.35
C PHE A 115 3.48 -18.40 -5.87
N LYS A 116 3.82 -19.46 -5.12
CA LYS A 116 3.39 -19.63 -3.73
C LYS A 116 4.15 -18.67 -2.82
N CYS A 117 5.45 -18.47 -3.07
CA CYS A 117 6.26 -17.49 -2.34
C CYS A 117 5.70 -16.07 -2.48
N VAL A 118 5.35 -15.65 -3.69
CA VAL A 118 4.77 -14.33 -3.95
C VAL A 118 3.41 -14.18 -3.27
N LEU A 119 2.51 -15.16 -3.46
CA LEU A 119 1.17 -15.13 -2.87
C LEU A 119 1.22 -15.09 -1.33
N TYR A 120 2.08 -15.90 -0.71
CA TYR A 120 2.27 -15.90 0.74
C TYR A 120 2.75 -14.55 1.27
N ASN A 121 3.80 -13.96 0.67
CA ASN A 121 4.30 -12.67 1.13
C ASN A 121 3.27 -11.56 0.92
N TRP A 122 2.66 -11.49 -0.27
CA TRP A 122 1.67 -10.45 -0.56
C TRP A 122 0.47 -10.54 0.38
N PHE A 123 -0.07 -11.74 0.60
CA PHE A 123 -1.18 -11.93 1.53
C PHE A 123 -0.81 -11.54 2.97
N GLY A 124 0.32 -12.05 3.48
CA GLY A 124 0.74 -11.79 4.86
C GLY A 124 1.12 -10.33 5.12
N SER A 125 1.82 -9.68 4.18
CA SER A 125 2.18 -8.26 4.29
C SER A 125 0.96 -7.36 4.20
N TYR A 126 0.05 -7.58 3.25
CA TYR A 126 -1.19 -6.83 3.11
C TYR A 126 -2.09 -6.96 4.34
N GLY A 127 -2.22 -8.19 4.86
CA GLY A 127 -2.95 -8.46 6.10
C GLY A 127 -2.32 -7.80 7.33
N GLY A 128 -0.99 -7.89 7.48
CA GLY A 128 -0.29 -7.18 8.55
C GLY A 128 -0.46 -5.67 8.44
N ASN A 129 -0.34 -5.11 7.23
CA ASN A 129 -0.54 -3.68 6.96
C ASN A 129 -1.95 -3.22 7.37
N PHE A 130 -2.98 -4.02 7.07
CA PHE A 130 -4.36 -3.76 7.52
C PHE A 130 -4.45 -3.73 9.05
N ILE A 131 -3.93 -4.75 9.74
CA ILE A 131 -3.99 -4.86 11.21
C ILE A 131 -3.27 -3.67 11.88
N GLY A 132 -2.08 -3.29 11.39
CA GLY A 132 -1.35 -2.13 11.89
C GLY A 132 -2.08 -0.81 11.66
N SER A 133 -2.71 -0.66 10.51
CA SER A 133 -3.52 0.53 10.18
C SER A 133 -4.75 0.63 11.09
N ILE A 134 -5.49 -0.47 11.29
CA ILE A 134 -6.64 -0.52 12.21
C ILE A 134 -6.22 -0.21 13.64
N PHE A 135 -5.09 -0.76 14.10
CA PHE A 135 -4.58 -0.47 15.44
C PHE A 135 -4.37 1.04 15.65
N LEU A 136 -3.76 1.73 14.69
CA LEU A 136 -3.58 3.19 14.78
C LEU A 136 -4.89 3.97 14.64
N ALA A 137 -5.89 3.44 13.91
CA ALA A 137 -7.22 4.05 13.85
C ALA A 137 -7.94 3.95 15.21
N LEU A 138 -7.88 2.78 15.86
CA LEU A 138 -8.41 2.58 17.22
C LEU A 138 -7.65 3.43 18.24
N LEU A 139 -6.33 3.53 18.11
CA LEU A 139 -5.52 4.39 18.98
C LEU A 139 -5.97 5.84 18.87
N ALA A 140 -6.11 6.37 17.65
CA ALA A 140 -6.45 7.77 17.40
C ALA A 140 -7.86 8.17 17.87
N VAL A 141 -8.81 7.22 17.91
CA VAL A 141 -10.22 7.49 18.20
C VAL A 141 -10.67 6.83 19.50
N SER A 142 -10.80 5.52 19.52
CA SER A 142 -11.45 4.77 20.60
C SER A 142 -10.60 4.67 21.88
N LEU A 143 -9.27 4.62 21.77
CA LEU A 143 -8.39 4.39 22.92
C LEU A 143 -7.86 5.68 23.55
N THR A 144 -7.62 6.74 22.75
CA THR A 144 -7.00 7.98 23.26
C THR A 144 -7.78 9.25 22.97
N GLY A 145 -8.69 9.25 21.99
CA GLY A 145 -9.40 10.47 21.58
C GLY A 145 -8.53 11.53 20.90
N LEU A 146 -7.32 11.19 20.42
CA LEU A 146 -6.41 12.15 19.77
C LEU A 146 -7.08 12.92 18.61
N PHE A 147 -7.95 12.26 17.86
CA PHE A 147 -8.72 12.84 16.75
C PHE A 147 -10.19 13.11 17.13
N GLY A 148 -10.52 13.03 18.42
CA GLY A 148 -11.88 13.03 18.95
C GLY A 148 -12.38 11.63 19.25
N HIS A 149 -13.61 11.54 19.73
CA HIS A 149 -14.27 10.29 20.07
C HIS A 149 -15.23 9.85 18.96
N VAL A 150 -15.78 8.64 19.09
CA VAL A 150 -16.77 8.12 18.15
C VAL A 150 -17.96 9.08 18.08
N GLY A 151 -18.26 9.58 16.88
CA GLY A 151 -19.33 10.57 16.65
C GLY A 151 -19.02 12.01 17.08
N GLU A 152 -17.88 12.24 17.73
CA GLU A 152 -17.49 13.54 18.28
C GLU A 152 -16.07 13.92 17.79
N PRO A 153 -15.89 14.16 16.48
CA PRO A 153 -14.59 14.49 15.93
C PRO A 153 -14.13 15.89 16.35
N ASN A 154 -12.90 15.99 16.85
CA ASN A 154 -12.24 17.28 17.01
C ASN A 154 -11.81 17.84 15.63
N TYR A 155 -11.12 18.98 15.57
CA TYR A 155 -10.70 19.56 14.29
C TYR A 155 -9.89 18.59 13.41
N PHE A 156 -8.96 17.83 13.99
CA PHE A 156 -8.18 16.83 13.25
C PHE A 156 -9.08 15.68 12.77
N GLY A 157 -10.01 15.22 13.61
CA GLY A 157 -11.00 14.22 13.26
C GLY A 157 -11.92 14.65 12.12
N GLN A 158 -12.35 15.90 12.09
CA GLN A 158 -13.21 16.42 11.03
C GLN A 158 -12.48 16.46 9.68
N VAL A 159 -11.18 16.77 9.67
CA VAL A 159 -10.33 16.62 8.47
C VAL A 159 -10.24 15.16 8.06
N ALA A 160 -10.00 14.23 8.99
CA ALA A 160 -9.94 12.80 8.70
C ALA A 160 -11.25 12.28 8.08
N VAL A 161 -12.40 12.65 8.65
CA VAL A 161 -13.73 12.34 8.10
C VAL A 161 -13.88 12.94 6.70
N GLY A 162 -13.51 14.20 6.48
CA GLY A 162 -13.57 14.84 5.17
C GLY A 162 -12.74 14.11 4.10
N ILE A 163 -11.52 13.69 4.44
CA ILE A 163 -10.66 12.91 3.55
C ILE A 163 -11.29 11.54 3.27
N ALA A 164 -11.79 10.84 4.30
CA ALA A 164 -12.44 9.55 4.16
C ALA A 164 -13.69 9.62 3.26
N THR A 165 -14.57 10.61 3.47
CA THR A 165 -15.73 10.87 2.60
C THR A 165 -15.28 11.08 1.15
N GLY A 166 -14.31 11.97 0.92
CA GLY A 166 -13.80 12.23 -0.42
C GLY A 166 -13.15 11.02 -1.10
N LYS A 167 -12.67 10.02 -0.34
CA LYS A 167 -12.11 8.76 -0.85
C LYS A 167 -13.19 7.75 -1.25
N VAL A 168 -14.23 7.61 -0.44
CA VAL A 168 -15.30 6.64 -0.70
C VAL A 168 -16.33 7.13 -1.72
N SER A 169 -16.39 8.44 -2.00
CA SER A 169 -17.31 9.03 -2.98
C SER A 169 -16.81 8.99 -4.43
N LYS A 170 -15.59 8.52 -4.70
CA LYS A 170 -15.05 8.46 -6.07
C LYS A 170 -15.60 7.25 -6.83
N ASP A 171 -15.72 7.41 -8.12
CA ASP A 171 -16.04 6.36 -9.09
C ASP A 171 -14.92 5.32 -9.23
N LEU A 172 -15.30 4.07 -9.52
CA LEU A 172 -14.40 2.91 -9.51
C LEU A 172 -13.22 3.06 -10.49
N LEU A 173 -13.47 3.65 -11.67
CA LEU A 173 -12.45 3.83 -12.68
C LEU A 173 -11.42 4.90 -12.26
N ALA A 174 -11.88 6.01 -11.69
CA ALA A 174 -10.99 7.01 -11.11
C ALA A 174 -10.12 6.40 -10.00
N LEU A 175 -10.72 5.65 -9.07
CA LEU A 175 -9.98 4.97 -7.99
C LEU A 175 -8.89 4.03 -8.51
N PHE A 176 -9.18 3.29 -9.58
CA PHE A 176 -8.20 2.41 -10.22
C PHE A 176 -7.00 3.20 -10.78
N PHE A 177 -7.23 4.24 -11.58
CA PHE A 177 -6.13 5.02 -12.16
C PHE A 177 -5.37 5.86 -11.13
N LEU A 178 -6.06 6.42 -10.12
CA LEU A 178 -5.42 7.07 -8.97
C LEU A 178 -4.54 6.07 -8.19
N GLY A 179 -4.93 4.80 -8.14
CA GLY A 179 -4.12 3.71 -7.59
C GLY A 179 -2.86 3.43 -8.42
N ILE A 180 -2.96 3.45 -9.75
CA ILE A 180 -1.79 3.27 -10.64
C ILE A 180 -0.75 4.35 -10.38
N GLY A 181 -1.17 5.62 -10.43
CA GLY A 181 -0.28 6.77 -10.21
C GLY A 181 0.40 6.74 -8.85
N CYS A 182 -0.34 6.35 -7.80
CA CYS A 182 0.23 6.22 -6.45
C CYS A 182 1.39 5.22 -6.42
N ASN A 183 1.13 3.98 -6.83
CA ASN A 183 2.12 2.93 -6.60
C ASN A 183 3.24 2.92 -7.65
N TRP A 184 3.07 3.63 -8.77
CA TRP A 184 4.20 4.02 -9.61
C TRP A 184 5.19 4.88 -8.81
N LEU A 185 4.74 5.97 -8.18
CA LEU A 185 5.61 6.85 -7.41
C LEU A 185 6.20 6.19 -6.16
N VAL A 186 5.43 5.34 -5.46
CA VAL A 186 5.96 4.57 -4.31
C VAL A 186 7.11 3.66 -4.74
N ASN A 187 6.96 2.92 -5.83
CA ASN A 187 7.99 2.00 -6.30
C ASN A 187 9.17 2.75 -6.95
N VAL A 188 8.95 3.92 -7.55
CA VAL A 188 10.05 4.82 -7.96
C VAL A 188 10.87 5.29 -6.76
N ALA A 189 10.23 5.69 -5.65
CA ALA A 189 10.94 6.03 -4.41
C ALA A 189 11.79 4.85 -3.89
N ILE A 190 11.24 3.63 -3.89
CA ILE A 190 11.97 2.43 -3.49
C ILE A 190 13.15 2.17 -4.43
N TRP A 191 12.93 2.25 -5.73
CA TRP A 191 13.97 2.08 -6.74
C TRP A 191 15.10 3.11 -6.59
N GLN A 192 14.77 4.40 -6.47
CA GLN A 192 15.73 5.47 -6.27
C GLN A 192 16.51 5.27 -4.96
N SER A 193 15.83 4.93 -3.86
CA SER A 193 16.50 4.65 -2.58
C SER A 193 17.45 3.44 -2.64
N ALA A 194 17.18 2.46 -3.49
CA ALA A 194 18.07 1.32 -3.70
C ALA A 194 19.35 1.67 -4.47
N ARG A 195 19.36 2.80 -5.20
CA ARG A 195 20.50 3.30 -5.98
C ARG A 195 21.40 4.27 -5.21
N VAL A 196 20.99 4.65 -4.00
CA VAL A 196 21.72 5.57 -3.14
C VAL A 196 22.31 4.81 -1.95
N GLN A 197 23.53 5.15 -1.54
CA GLN A 197 24.24 4.46 -0.46
C GLN A 197 24.02 5.13 0.90
N ASP A 198 24.04 6.46 0.96
CA ASP A 198 23.94 7.23 2.19
C ASP A 198 22.49 7.41 2.68
N GLY A 199 22.34 7.67 3.98
CA GLY A 199 21.04 7.81 4.61
C GLY A 199 20.26 9.04 4.16
N ALA A 200 20.92 10.18 4.01
CA ALA A 200 20.26 11.44 3.62
C ALA A 200 19.73 11.36 2.18
N GLY A 201 20.52 10.82 1.26
CA GLY A 201 20.11 10.61 -0.11
C GLY A 201 18.98 9.59 -0.24
N LYS A 202 18.93 8.54 0.60
CA LYS A 202 17.76 7.64 0.68
C LYS A 202 16.50 8.38 1.15
N ILE A 203 16.62 9.25 2.16
CA ILE A 203 15.51 10.06 2.65
C ILE A 203 14.99 10.96 1.53
N LEU A 204 15.86 11.68 0.82
CA LEU A 204 15.45 12.58 -0.27
C LEU A 204 14.85 11.81 -1.46
N ALA A 205 15.43 10.67 -1.84
CA ALA A 205 14.92 9.80 -2.88
C ALA A 205 13.51 9.27 -2.57
N ILE A 206 13.19 9.06 -1.29
CA ILE A 206 11.85 8.67 -0.85
C ILE A 206 10.94 9.88 -0.75
N TRP A 207 11.44 11.01 -0.24
CA TRP A 207 10.62 12.16 0.12
C TRP A 207 9.89 12.76 -1.10
N PHE A 208 10.59 13.04 -2.20
CA PHE A 208 9.99 13.73 -3.35
C PHE A 208 8.86 12.95 -4.05
N PRO A 209 9.02 11.65 -4.40
CA PRO A 209 7.93 10.91 -5.04
C PRO A 209 6.71 10.74 -4.12
N ILE A 210 6.94 10.59 -2.81
CA ILE A 210 5.86 10.42 -1.83
C ILE A 210 5.13 11.74 -1.58
N PHE A 211 5.87 12.84 -1.47
CA PHE A 211 5.31 14.19 -1.45
C PHE A 211 4.40 14.42 -2.66
N ALA A 212 4.90 14.11 -3.87
CA ALA A 212 4.17 14.32 -5.10
C ALA A 212 2.85 13.55 -5.13
N PHE A 213 2.84 12.23 -4.85
CA PHE A 213 1.61 11.45 -4.96
C PHE A 213 0.53 11.94 -3.99
N VAL A 214 0.92 12.34 -2.78
CA VAL A 214 -0.01 12.82 -1.75
C VAL A 214 -0.55 14.19 -2.10
N ALA A 215 0.29 15.13 -2.54
CA ALA A 215 -0.14 16.46 -2.95
C ALA A 215 -1.03 16.43 -4.20
N ILE A 216 -0.74 15.53 -5.15
CA ILE A 216 -1.59 15.29 -6.34
C ILE A 216 -2.96 14.73 -5.93
N GLY A 217 -2.99 13.85 -4.92
CA GLY A 217 -4.21 13.17 -4.46
C GLY A 217 -4.40 11.77 -5.03
N PHE A 218 -3.31 11.06 -5.31
CA PHE A 218 -3.35 9.65 -5.67
C PHE A 218 -3.78 8.75 -4.50
N GLU A 219 -4.23 7.53 -4.79
CA GLU A 219 -4.85 6.62 -3.81
C GLU A 219 -3.90 5.47 -3.45
N HIS A 220 -3.59 5.34 -2.16
CA HIS A 220 -2.71 4.29 -1.63
C HIS A 220 -3.51 3.32 -0.76
N ALA A 221 -3.59 2.04 -1.15
CA ALA A 221 -4.41 1.05 -0.47
C ALA A 221 -4.14 0.99 1.04
N ILE A 222 -2.86 0.96 1.44
CA ILE A 222 -2.48 0.86 2.87
C ILE A 222 -2.78 2.16 3.63
N ALA A 223 -2.68 3.32 2.99
CA ALA A 223 -3.05 4.58 3.65
C ALA A 223 -4.58 4.65 3.84
N ASN A 224 -5.33 4.10 2.89
CA ASN A 224 -6.79 4.00 2.93
C ASN A 224 -7.28 3.02 4.01
N MET A 225 -6.48 2.00 4.36
CA MET A 225 -6.72 1.11 5.51
C MET A 225 -6.64 1.80 6.88
N TRP A 226 -6.10 3.02 6.96
CA TRP A 226 -6.14 3.83 8.18
C TRP A 226 -7.22 4.91 8.10
N VAL A 227 -7.15 5.80 7.10
CA VAL A 227 -7.98 7.02 7.11
C VAL A 227 -9.47 6.72 6.95
N ILE A 228 -9.85 5.70 6.18
CA ILE A 228 -11.27 5.37 5.99
C ILE A 228 -11.84 4.74 7.27
N PRO A 229 -11.21 3.70 7.89
CA PRO A 229 -11.66 3.22 9.21
C PRO A 229 -11.71 4.30 10.29
N THR A 230 -10.72 5.19 10.34
CA THR A 230 -10.77 6.36 11.24
C THR A 230 -12.01 7.23 10.95
N GLY A 231 -12.33 7.47 9.67
CA GLY A 231 -13.56 8.15 9.27
C GLY A 231 -14.86 7.41 9.63
N ILE A 232 -14.89 6.08 9.53
CA ILE A 232 -16.02 5.24 9.97
C ILE A 232 -16.29 5.47 11.47
N PHE A 233 -15.24 5.43 12.30
CA PHE A 233 -15.36 5.62 13.76
C PHE A 233 -15.79 7.04 14.11
N LEU A 234 -15.09 8.05 13.58
CA LEU A 234 -15.33 9.45 13.91
C LEU A 234 -16.67 9.98 13.40
N SER A 235 -17.16 9.45 12.30
CA SER A 235 -18.44 9.87 11.72
C SER A 235 -19.64 9.09 12.27
N ASP A 236 -19.43 8.29 13.33
CA ASP A 236 -20.45 7.41 13.91
C ASP A 236 -21.18 6.59 12.84
N TYR A 237 -20.38 5.94 11.99
CA TYR A 237 -20.85 5.03 10.94
C TYR A 237 -21.62 5.67 9.77
N SER A 238 -21.56 6.99 9.60
CA SER A 238 -22.08 7.60 8.35
C SER A 238 -21.27 7.16 7.12
N ILE A 239 -19.99 6.83 7.32
CA ILE A 239 -19.17 6.09 6.37
C ILE A 239 -19.22 4.62 6.78
N THR A 240 -19.45 3.71 5.82
CA THR A 240 -19.64 2.28 6.10
C THR A 240 -18.47 1.40 5.62
N TRP A 241 -18.43 0.15 6.08
CA TRP A 241 -17.46 -0.83 5.57
C TRP A 241 -17.72 -1.21 4.10
N THR A 242 -18.96 -1.17 3.63
CA THR A 242 -19.27 -1.33 2.19
C THR A 242 -18.59 -0.24 1.35
N GLN A 243 -18.64 1.01 1.81
CA GLN A 243 -17.95 2.14 1.18
C GLN A 243 -16.43 2.02 1.24
N PHE A 244 -15.89 1.48 2.35
CA PHE A 244 -14.48 1.14 2.45
C PHE A 244 -14.05 0.16 1.35
N PHE A 245 -14.82 -0.89 1.08
CA PHE A 245 -14.48 -1.86 0.02
C PHE A 245 -14.71 -1.33 -1.39
N HIS A 246 -15.70 -0.46 -1.60
CA HIS A 246 -15.85 0.30 -2.86
C HIS A 246 -14.57 1.06 -3.22
N ASN A 247 -13.90 1.62 -2.21
CA ASN A 247 -12.60 2.27 -2.40
C ASN A 247 -11.44 1.26 -2.52
N LEU A 248 -11.29 0.35 -1.56
CA LEU A 248 -10.08 -0.46 -1.42
C LEU A 248 -9.86 -1.41 -2.60
N ILE A 249 -10.93 -2.01 -3.15
CA ILE A 249 -10.84 -3.00 -4.23
C ILE A 249 -10.16 -2.44 -5.49
N PRO A 250 -10.66 -1.33 -6.10
CA PRO A 250 -10.03 -0.76 -7.30
C PRO A 250 -8.66 -0.13 -6.99
N VAL A 251 -8.46 0.46 -5.81
CA VAL A 251 -7.17 1.06 -5.43
C VAL A 251 -6.08 -0.01 -5.29
N THR A 252 -6.38 -1.15 -4.66
CA THR A 252 -5.43 -2.28 -4.55
C THR A 252 -5.08 -2.82 -5.93
N PHE A 253 -6.04 -2.93 -6.86
CA PHE A 253 -5.74 -3.32 -8.23
C PHE A 253 -4.84 -2.28 -8.90
N GLY A 254 -5.23 -1.01 -8.88
CA GLY A 254 -4.44 0.07 -9.46
C GLY A 254 -3.01 0.10 -8.91
N ASN A 255 -2.85 -0.05 -7.60
CA ASN A 255 -1.52 -0.12 -6.97
C ASN A 255 -0.71 -1.31 -7.50
N ALA A 256 -1.29 -2.50 -7.66
CA ALA A 256 -0.57 -3.65 -8.21
C ALA A 256 -0.07 -3.38 -9.64
N VAL A 257 -0.92 -2.82 -10.49
CA VAL A 257 -0.57 -2.45 -11.88
C VAL A 257 0.52 -1.37 -11.91
N GLY A 258 0.38 -0.33 -11.09
CA GLY A 258 1.35 0.77 -10.98
C GLY A 258 2.75 0.30 -10.57
N GLY A 259 2.83 -0.56 -9.55
CA GLY A 259 4.10 -1.09 -9.06
C GLY A 259 4.74 -2.11 -10.01
N PHE A 260 3.92 -2.93 -10.67
CA PHE A 260 4.43 -3.93 -11.61
C PHE A 260 4.81 -3.33 -12.95
N LEU A 261 3.87 -2.77 -13.72
CA LEU A 261 4.12 -2.38 -15.10
C LEU A 261 5.15 -1.24 -15.21
N PHE A 262 4.98 -0.20 -14.41
CA PHE A 262 5.77 1.03 -14.55
C PHE A 262 7.11 1.01 -13.80
N VAL A 263 7.35 -0.01 -12.96
CA VAL A 263 8.61 -0.10 -12.20
C VAL A 263 9.23 -1.48 -12.32
N ALA A 264 8.60 -2.53 -11.78
CA ALA A 264 9.21 -3.86 -11.78
C ALA A 264 9.48 -4.39 -13.19
N PHE A 265 8.45 -4.38 -14.05
CA PHE A 265 8.52 -4.83 -15.43
C PHE A 265 9.38 -3.88 -16.27
N TYR A 266 9.19 -2.56 -16.14
CA TYR A 266 10.00 -1.56 -16.85
C TYR A 266 11.51 -1.78 -16.62
N TYR A 267 11.95 -1.85 -15.36
CA TYR A 267 13.37 -2.03 -15.07
C TYR A 267 13.87 -3.45 -15.34
N TRP A 268 13.01 -4.47 -15.24
CA TRP A 268 13.34 -5.82 -15.69
C TRP A 268 13.63 -5.85 -17.19
N TYR A 269 12.73 -5.28 -17.99
CA TYR A 269 12.84 -5.24 -19.45
C TYR A 269 14.10 -4.50 -19.90
N LEU A 270 14.40 -3.35 -19.29
CA LEU A 270 15.62 -2.58 -19.60
C LEU A 270 16.93 -3.23 -19.12
N SER A 271 16.86 -4.16 -18.17
CA SER A 271 18.04 -4.86 -17.65
C SER A 271 18.35 -6.18 -18.35
N HIS A 272 17.45 -6.68 -19.20
CA HIS A 272 17.58 -7.97 -19.86
C HIS A 272 17.31 -7.80 -21.38
N PRO A 273 18.27 -7.22 -22.13
CA PRO A 273 18.13 -7.04 -23.59
C PRO A 273 17.99 -8.36 -24.37
N GLU A 274 18.32 -9.48 -23.74
CA GLU A 274 18.21 -10.83 -24.32
C GLU A 274 16.81 -11.45 -24.29
N LEU A 275 15.80 -10.73 -23.76
CA LEU A 275 14.45 -11.27 -23.61
C LEU A 275 13.74 -11.49 -24.95
N SER A 276 13.20 -12.70 -25.14
CA SER A 276 12.26 -12.99 -26.23
C SER A 276 10.86 -12.43 -25.96
N THR A 277 10.10 -12.14 -27.01
CA THR A 277 8.69 -11.74 -26.92
C THR A 277 7.85 -12.73 -26.09
N GLU A 278 8.10 -14.03 -26.26
CA GLU A 278 7.44 -15.09 -25.49
C GLU A 278 7.73 -14.97 -23.99
N ARG A 279 8.98 -14.71 -23.61
CA ARG A 279 9.37 -14.54 -22.20
C ARG A 279 8.71 -13.30 -21.60
N ILE A 280 8.61 -12.22 -22.37
CA ILE A 280 7.95 -10.97 -21.96
C ILE A 280 6.47 -11.21 -21.70
N ILE A 281 5.76 -11.80 -22.67
CA ILE A 281 4.32 -12.12 -22.55
C ILE A 281 4.09 -13.05 -21.36
N LYS A 282 4.93 -14.08 -21.21
CA LYS A 282 4.85 -15.02 -20.09
C LYS A 282 4.96 -14.32 -18.75
N GLU A 283 5.90 -13.40 -18.57
CA GLU A 283 6.07 -12.71 -17.28
C GLU A 283 4.88 -11.81 -16.94
N ILE A 284 4.30 -11.13 -17.94
CA ILE A 284 3.07 -10.34 -17.77
C ILE A 284 1.90 -11.25 -17.37
N VAL A 285 1.69 -12.35 -18.10
CA VAL A 285 0.61 -13.31 -17.82
C VAL A 285 0.78 -13.93 -16.43
N ASP A 286 1.98 -14.40 -16.10
CA ASP A 286 2.26 -14.99 -14.80
C ASP A 286 2.00 -14.00 -13.66
N PHE A 287 2.39 -12.72 -13.83
CA PHE A 287 2.09 -11.68 -12.84
C PHE A 287 0.59 -11.57 -12.61
N PHE A 288 -0.21 -11.45 -13.68
CA PHE A 288 -1.65 -11.33 -13.55
C PHE A 288 -2.29 -12.58 -12.96
N ILE A 289 -1.77 -13.79 -13.23
CA ILE A 289 -2.26 -15.02 -12.59
C ILE A 289 -2.04 -14.97 -11.07
N VAL A 290 -0.82 -14.64 -10.62
CA VAL A 290 -0.50 -14.52 -9.19
C VAL A 290 -1.31 -13.39 -8.55
N PHE A 291 -1.40 -12.25 -9.22
CA PHE A 291 -2.13 -11.08 -8.75
C PHE A 291 -3.62 -11.35 -8.64
N MET A 292 -4.27 -12.00 -9.62
CA MET A 292 -5.69 -12.33 -9.53
C MET A 292 -5.98 -13.30 -8.39
N ALA A 293 -5.10 -14.28 -8.16
CA ALA A 293 -5.19 -15.14 -6.98
C ALA A 293 -5.09 -14.32 -5.68
N PHE A 294 -4.08 -13.45 -5.57
CA PHE A 294 -3.93 -12.53 -4.43
C PHE A 294 -5.15 -11.63 -4.25
N TRP A 295 -5.62 -10.97 -5.31
CA TRP A 295 -6.73 -10.02 -5.26
C TRP A 295 -8.03 -10.71 -4.85
N ALA A 296 -8.26 -11.93 -5.32
CA ALA A 296 -9.39 -12.75 -4.87
C ALA A 296 -9.30 -13.04 -3.36
N VAL A 297 -8.18 -13.59 -2.88
CA VAL A 297 -8.08 -14.04 -1.48
C VAL A 297 -7.82 -12.92 -0.48
N ALA A 298 -7.05 -11.90 -0.84
CA ALA A 298 -6.65 -10.82 0.06
C ALA A 298 -7.56 -9.59 -0.06
N THR A 299 -8.44 -9.52 -1.05
CA THR A 299 -9.26 -8.32 -1.28
C THR A 299 -10.74 -8.67 -1.45
N LEU A 300 -11.11 -9.49 -2.44
CA LEU A 300 -12.52 -9.78 -2.75
C LEU A 300 -13.22 -10.63 -1.70
N ILE A 301 -12.57 -11.69 -1.19
CA ILE A 301 -13.13 -12.51 -0.09
C ILE A 301 -13.32 -11.67 1.19
N PRO A 302 -12.28 -10.95 1.68
CA PRO A 302 -12.44 -9.98 2.77
C PRO A 302 -13.55 -8.96 2.54
N ALA A 303 -13.69 -8.45 1.31
CA ALA A 303 -14.76 -7.52 0.96
C ALA A 303 -16.14 -8.16 1.08
N GLY A 304 -16.32 -9.37 0.56
CA GLY A 304 -17.58 -10.11 0.69
C GLY A 304 -17.97 -10.34 2.15
N ILE A 305 -17.00 -10.75 2.99
CA ILE A 305 -17.21 -10.91 4.44
C ILE A 305 -17.58 -9.57 5.08
N GLY A 306 -16.82 -8.52 4.81
CA GLY A 306 -17.02 -7.21 5.40
C GLY A 306 -18.34 -6.56 4.99
N ILE A 307 -18.73 -6.64 3.71
CA ILE A 307 -20.01 -6.13 3.20
C ILE A 307 -21.18 -6.93 3.79
N ALA A 308 -21.05 -8.25 3.92
CA ALA A 308 -22.09 -9.07 4.54
C ALA A 308 -22.30 -8.70 6.03
N LEU A 309 -21.21 -8.54 6.78
CA LEU A 309 -21.25 -8.09 8.17
C LEU A 309 -21.81 -6.67 8.31
N ASP A 310 -21.41 -5.76 7.44
CA ASP A 310 -21.89 -4.37 7.38
C ASP A 310 -23.42 -4.32 7.22
N LYS A 311 -23.95 -5.08 6.25
CA LYS A 311 -25.40 -5.17 6.01
C LYS A 311 -26.15 -5.84 7.16
N ALA A 312 -25.56 -6.84 7.79
CA ALA A 312 -26.21 -7.61 8.85
C ALA A 312 -26.23 -6.87 10.20
N LEU A 313 -25.19 -6.11 10.51
CA LEU A 313 -24.99 -5.53 11.84
C LEU A 313 -25.15 -4.00 11.89
N GLY A 314 -25.14 -3.32 10.74
CA GLY A 314 -25.14 -1.85 10.68
C GLY A 314 -24.02 -1.27 11.55
N LYS A 315 -24.32 -0.33 12.44
CA LYS A 315 -23.34 0.23 13.39
C LYS A 315 -22.61 -0.82 14.23
N GLY A 316 -23.23 -1.97 14.51
CA GLY A 316 -22.58 -3.09 15.21
C GLY A 316 -21.37 -3.67 14.47
N ALA A 317 -21.26 -3.48 13.15
CA ALA A 317 -20.11 -3.92 12.36
C ALA A 317 -18.86 -3.04 12.55
N MET A 318 -18.97 -1.88 13.22
CA MET A 318 -17.87 -0.93 13.46
C MET A 318 -16.58 -1.62 13.92
N TYR A 319 -16.65 -2.46 14.95
CA TYR A 319 -15.49 -3.18 15.47
C TYR A 319 -15.43 -4.65 15.05
N ILE A 320 -16.54 -5.21 14.56
CA ILE A 320 -16.62 -6.63 14.18
C ILE A 320 -15.91 -6.89 12.85
N VAL A 321 -16.10 -6.04 11.85
CA VAL A 321 -15.40 -6.17 10.56
C VAL A 321 -13.87 -6.17 10.74
N PRO A 322 -13.25 -5.19 11.40
CA PRO A 322 -11.79 -5.19 11.55
C PRO A 322 -11.28 -6.40 12.34
N LEU A 323 -12.03 -6.84 13.36
CA LEU A 323 -11.68 -8.05 14.13
C LEU A 323 -11.71 -9.32 13.26
N VAL A 324 -12.81 -9.56 12.56
CA VAL A 324 -12.98 -10.75 11.70
C VAL A 324 -11.94 -10.78 10.60
N LEU A 325 -11.66 -9.65 9.95
CA LEU A 325 -10.68 -9.58 8.89
C LEU A 325 -9.24 -9.74 9.40
N SER A 326 -8.94 -9.23 10.61
CA SER A 326 -7.63 -9.47 11.24
C SER A 326 -7.41 -10.97 11.47
N LEU A 327 -8.42 -11.68 11.99
CA LEU A 327 -8.36 -13.14 12.16
C LEU A 327 -8.22 -13.86 10.82
N TYR A 328 -8.94 -13.42 9.78
CA TYR A 328 -8.84 -13.95 8.43
C TYR A 328 -7.40 -13.88 7.90
N TYR A 329 -6.76 -12.71 7.99
CA TYR A 329 -5.39 -12.54 7.52
C TYR A 329 -4.37 -13.30 8.35
N ILE A 330 -4.54 -13.37 9.67
CA ILE A 330 -3.67 -14.16 10.54
C ILE A 330 -3.74 -15.63 10.13
N VAL A 331 -4.94 -16.22 10.12
CA VAL A 331 -5.12 -17.64 9.78
C VAL A 331 -4.64 -17.93 8.35
N GLY A 332 -5.02 -17.09 7.39
CA GLY A 332 -4.62 -17.25 5.99
C GLY A 332 -3.11 -17.22 5.78
N ALA A 333 -2.37 -16.36 6.49
CA ALA A 333 -0.90 -16.30 6.38
C ALA A 333 -0.25 -17.61 6.89
N PHE A 334 -0.75 -18.18 7.99
CA PHE A 334 -0.28 -19.47 8.49
C PHE A 334 -0.62 -20.63 7.54
N LEU A 335 -1.80 -20.60 6.90
CA LEU A 335 -2.20 -21.62 5.92
C LEU A 335 -1.37 -21.55 4.64
N LEU A 336 -1.12 -20.34 4.11
CA LEU A 336 -0.30 -20.15 2.91
C LEU A 336 1.16 -20.56 3.17
N TYR A 337 1.71 -20.25 4.35
CA TYR A 337 3.07 -20.65 4.71
C TYR A 337 3.28 -22.18 4.70
N LYS A 338 2.28 -22.95 5.14
CA LYS A 338 2.34 -24.42 5.07
C LYS A 338 2.47 -24.90 3.63
N LYS A 339 1.86 -24.20 2.66
CA LYS A 339 1.95 -24.52 1.23
C LYS A 339 3.26 -24.06 0.58
N THR A 340 4.00 -23.13 1.18
CA THR A 340 5.30 -22.65 0.68
C THR A 340 6.48 -23.50 1.13
N LYS A 341 6.34 -24.33 2.17
CA LYS A 341 7.34 -25.34 2.47
C LYS A 341 7.40 -26.31 1.30
N ARG A 342 8.51 -26.28 0.56
CA ARG A 342 8.90 -27.39 -0.30
C ARG A 342 9.43 -28.47 0.63
N ASP A 343 8.86 -29.67 0.54
CA ASP A 343 9.48 -30.86 1.14
C ASP A 343 10.89 -31.06 0.58
#